data_AF-A0AAD5Q5Y1-F1
#
_entry.id   AF-A0AAD5Q5Y1-F1
#
_cell.length_a   1.000
_cell.length_b   1.000
_cell.length_c   1.000
_cell.angle_alpha   90.00
_cell.angle_beta   90.00
_cell.angle_gamma   90.00
#
_symmetry.space_group_name_H-M   'P 1'
#
loop_
_entity.id
_entity.type
_entity.pdbx_description
1 polymer ?
#
loop_
_entity_poly.entity_id
_entity_poly.type
_entity_poly.pdbx_seq_one_letter_code
_entity_poly.pdbx_strand_id
1 'polypeptide(L)'
;MCRIQVLVVKKDTALEPATANAIDELGQLSALAQGLLQPITSADLFRSSAPAQQQCLYLALAEDRIVGFLKTGTKHLFYVSRKGTYSEMDPRCVLDFYVREEVQRSGVGLALFHFMLEVE
;
A
#
# COMPACT_ATOMS: atom_id res chain seq x y z
N MET A 1 -21.03 -12.28 5.36
CA MET A 1 -19.95 -11.46 4.76
C MET A 1 -19.00 -11.10 5.88
N CYS A 2 -17.72 -11.44 5.76
CA CYS A 2 -16.71 -11.01 6.74
C CYS A 2 -16.59 -9.48 6.67
N ARG A 3 -16.68 -8.79 7.81
CA ARG A 3 -16.64 -7.32 7.87
C ARG A 3 -15.19 -6.86 7.72
N ILE A 4 -14.85 -6.31 6.57
CA ILE A 4 -13.53 -5.70 6.34
C ILE A 4 -13.53 -4.29 6.91
N GLN A 5 -12.52 -3.98 7.71
CA GLN A 5 -12.22 -2.63 8.16
C GLN A 5 -10.92 -2.16 7.52
N VAL A 6 -10.82 -0.89 7.17
CA VAL A 6 -9.59 -0.29 6.62
C VAL A 6 -9.00 0.65 7.65
N LEU A 7 -7.75 0.39 8.03
CA LEU A 7 -6.94 1.26 8.89
C LEU A 7 -5.97 2.06 8.04
N VAL A 8 -5.89 3.36 8.28
CA VAL A 8 -4.93 4.26 7.60
C VAL A 8 -3.72 4.46 8.49
N VAL A 9 -2.54 4.19 7.95
CA VAL A 9 -1.26 4.45 8.60
C VAL A 9 -0.53 5.52 7.78
N LYS A 10 -0.26 6.65 8.43
CA LYS A 10 0.62 7.69 7.89
C LYS A 10 2.03 7.47 8.41
N LYS A 11 3.04 7.97 7.68
CA LYS A 11 4.47 7.84 8.03
C LYS A 11 4.76 8.23 9.49
N ASP A 12 4.20 9.33 9.96
CA ASP A 12 4.48 9.90 11.28
C ASP A 12 3.63 9.26 12.40
N THR A 13 2.74 8.31 12.05
CA THR A 13 1.95 7.57 13.03
C THR A 13 2.82 6.52 13.72
N ALA A 14 2.81 6.54 15.06
CA ALA A 14 3.44 5.47 15.84
C ALA A 14 2.80 4.13 15.48
N LEU A 15 3.63 3.17 15.08
CA LEU A 15 3.20 1.84 14.67
C LEU A 15 3.41 0.87 15.83
N GLU A 16 2.32 0.26 16.29
CA GLU A 16 2.38 -0.83 17.25
C GLU A 16 3.24 -1.99 16.71
N PRO A 17 4.02 -2.70 17.55
CA PRO A 17 4.90 -3.78 17.09
C PRO A 17 4.19 -4.84 16.26
N ALA A 18 2.97 -5.21 16.63
CA ALA A 18 2.16 -6.18 15.89
C ALA A 18 1.81 -5.69 14.47
N THR A 19 1.55 -4.39 14.30
CA THR A 19 1.24 -3.80 12.99
C THR A 19 2.49 -3.71 12.13
N ALA A 20 3.63 -3.33 12.70
CA ALA A 20 4.91 -3.33 12.00
C ALA A 20 5.28 -4.72 11.47
N ASN A 21 5.18 -5.75 12.33
CA ASN A 21 5.44 -7.14 11.95
C ASN A 21 4.49 -7.61 10.83
N ALA A 22 3.21 -7.23 10.89
CA ALA A 22 2.25 -7.58 9.85
C ALA A 22 2.56 -6.90 8.51
N ILE A 23 3.02 -5.64 8.53
CA ILE A 23 3.48 -4.93 7.31
C ILE A 23 4.69 -5.65 6.72
N ASP A 24 5.66 -6.04 7.55
CA ASP A 24 6.86 -6.74 7.08
C ASP A 24 6.53 -8.11 6.48
N GLU A 25 5.67 -8.89 7.14
CA GLU A 25 5.21 -10.18 6.62
C GLU A 25 4.47 -10.02 5.29
N LEU A 26 3.49 -9.12 5.22
CA LEU A 26 2.74 -8.87 3.98
C LEU A 26 3.63 -8.30 2.88
N GLY A 27 4.65 -7.50 3.22
CA GLY A 27 5.63 -7.00 2.27
C GLY A 27 6.45 -8.12 1.63
N GLN A 28 6.85 -9.12 2.41
CA GLN A 28 7.53 -10.32 1.90
C GLN A 28 6.61 -11.13 0.99
N LEU A 29 5.36 -11.34 1.40
CA LEU A 29 4.38 -12.07 0.60
C LEU A 29 4.05 -11.33 -0.70
N SER A 30 3.93 -10.00 -0.66
CA SER A 30 3.75 -9.15 -1.84
C SER A 30 4.89 -9.31 -2.83
N ALA A 31 6.15 -9.30 -2.35
CA ALA A 31 7.32 -9.54 -3.20
C ALA A 31 7.30 -10.93 -3.83
N LEU A 32 6.98 -11.97 -3.04
CA LEU A 32 6.88 -13.33 -3.55
C LEU A 32 5.81 -13.43 -4.65
N ALA A 33 4.61 -12.88 -4.42
CA ALA A 33 3.50 -12.90 -5.37
C ALA A 33 3.82 -12.14 -6.69
N GLN A 34 4.67 -11.12 -6.62
CA GLN A 34 5.11 -10.32 -7.77
C GLN A 34 6.41 -10.84 -8.43
N GLY A 35 7.04 -11.89 -7.87
CA GLY A 35 8.33 -12.39 -8.35
C GLY A 35 9.52 -11.45 -8.11
N LEU A 36 9.43 -10.58 -7.10
CA LEU A 36 10.48 -9.64 -6.72
C LEU A 36 11.54 -10.33 -5.85
N LEU A 37 12.81 -9.96 -6.02
CA LEU A 37 13.92 -10.49 -5.22
C LEU A 37 13.89 -10.02 -3.77
N GLN A 38 13.33 -8.85 -3.50
CA GLN A 38 13.28 -8.20 -2.19
C GLN A 38 11.94 -7.46 -2.03
N PRO A 39 11.41 -7.35 -0.79
CA PRO A 39 10.23 -6.55 -0.50
C PRO A 39 10.46 -5.08 -0.81
N ILE A 40 9.52 -4.48 -1.53
CA ILE A 40 9.47 -3.02 -1.74
C ILE A 40 8.66 -2.31 -0.65
N THR A 41 8.05 -3.06 0.27
CA THR A 41 7.28 -2.57 1.41
C THR A 41 7.75 -3.27 2.68
N SER A 42 8.12 -2.49 3.69
CA SER A 42 8.38 -2.91 5.07
C SER A 42 8.10 -1.73 5.98
N ALA A 43 7.94 -1.96 7.28
CA ALA A 43 7.73 -0.90 8.27
C ALA A 43 8.90 0.10 8.25
N ASP A 44 10.14 -0.39 8.11
CA ASP A 44 11.34 0.45 8.06
C ASP A 44 11.46 1.23 6.75
N LEU A 45 11.17 0.63 5.59
CA LEU A 45 11.14 1.34 4.31
C LEU A 45 10.06 2.43 4.30
N PHE A 46 8.91 2.14 4.90
CA PHE A 46 7.82 3.10 5.02
C PHE A 46 8.20 4.28 5.92
N ARG A 47 8.75 4.02 7.12
CA ARG A 47 9.21 5.05 8.06
C ARG A 47 10.37 5.88 7.53
N SER A 48 11.28 5.29 6.76
CA SER A 48 12.45 5.98 6.19
C SER A 48 12.14 6.77 4.90
N SER A 49 10.94 6.64 4.33
CA SER A 49 10.55 7.36 3.11
C SER A 49 10.66 8.90 3.26
N ALA A 50 11.08 9.60 2.21
CA ALA A 50 11.23 11.06 2.28
C ALA A 50 9.87 11.76 2.52
N PRO A 51 9.79 12.83 3.35
CA PRO A 51 8.53 13.53 3.64
C PRO A 51 7.76 13.98 2.39
N ALA A 52 8.48 14.42 1.35
CA ALA A 52 7.90 14.84 0.07
C ALA A 52 7.14 13.72 -0.66
N GLN A 53 7.42 12.45 -0.37
CA GLN A 53 6.70 11.31 -0.96
C GLN A 53 5.33 11.07 -0.31
N GLN A 54 5.05 11.67 0.85
CA GLN A 54 3.75 11.62 1.52
C GLN A 54 3.15 10.20 1.59
N GLN A 55 3.98 9.16 1.79
CA GLN A 55 3.52 7.78 1.68
C GLN A 55 2.43 7.45 2.70
N CYS A 56 1.46 6.65 2.29
CA CYS A 56 0.39 6.15 3.14
C CYS A 56 0.17 4.65 2.93
N LEU A 57 -0.19 3.95 4.01
CA LEU A 57 -0.57 2.55 3.98
C LEU A 57 -2.03 2.42 4.42
N TYR A 58 -2.81 1.73 3.60
CA TYR A 58 -4.17 1.31 3.91
C TYR A 58 -4.13 -0.16 4.25
N LEU A 59 -4.46 -0.55 5.47
CA LEU A 59 -4.39 -1.93 5.96
C LEU A 59 -5.80 -2.50 6.06
N ALA A 60 -6.03 -3.68 5.49
CA ALA A 60 -7.30 -4.39 5.58
C ALA A 60 -7.29 -5.31 6.81
N LEU A 61 -8.21 -5.07 7.74
CA LEU A 61 -8.44 -5.90 8.91
C LEU A 61 -9.68 -6.78 8.66
N ALA A 62 -9.50 -8.09 8.81
CA ALA A 62 -10.56 -9.10 8.78
C ALA A 62 -10.39 -10.00 10.01
N GLU A 63 -11.43 -10.09 10.85
CA GLU A 63 -11.41 -10.94 12.06
C GLU A 63 -10.16 -10.68 12.93
N ASP A 64 -9.88 -9.41 13.20
CA ASP A 64 -8.72 -8.93 13.98
C ASP A 64 -7.33 -9.27 13.41
N ARG A 65 -7.28 -9.73 12.16
CA ARG A 65 -6.04 -9.99 11.43
C ARG A 65 -5.86 -9.01 10.27
N ILE A 66 -4.65 -8.49 10.10
CA ILE A 66 -4.30 -7.72 8.90
C ILE A 66 -4.09 -8.71 7.75
N VAL A 67 -4.93 -8.60 6.71
CA VAL A 67 -5.00 -9.55 5.59
C VAL A 67 -4.58 -8.96 4.25
N GLY A 68 -4.28 -7.67 4.21
CA GLY A 68 -3.79 -7.01 3.00
C GLY A 68 -3.42 -5.56 3.26
N PHE A 69 -2.72 -4.96 2.31
CA PHE A 69 -2.41 -3.55 2.33
C PHE A 69 -2.44 -2.95 0.92
N LEU A 70 -2.70 -1.65 0.85
CA LEU A 70 -2.48 -0.81 -0.31
C LEU A 70 -1.55 0.34 0.10
N LYS A 71 -0.40 0.48 -0.58
CA LYS A 71 0.58 1.53 -0.33
C LYS A 71 0.48 2.60 -1.42
N THR A 72 0.36 3.86 -1.03
CA THR A 72 0.33 5.01 -1.94
C THR A 72 1.43 6.02 -1.60
N GLY A 73 1.75 6.90 -2.54
CA GLY A 73 2.72 7.97 -2.34
C GLY A 73 2.82 8.90 -3.55
N THR A 74 3.25 10.13 -3.31
CA THR A 74 3.55 11.12 -4.33
C THR A 74 4.88 10.79 -5.00
N LYS A 75 4.93 10.82 -6.34
CA LYS A 75 6.14 10.56 -7.12
C LYS A 75 6.34 11.64 -8.15
N HIS A 76 7.54 12.21 -8.20
CA HIS A 76 7.94 13.08 -9.29
C HIS A 76 8.25 12.25 -10.53
N LEU A 77 7.45 12.41 -11.58
CA LEU A 77 7.51 11.62 -12.80
C LEU A 77 7.66 12.50 -14.03
N PHE A 78 8.54 12.07 -14.94
CA PHE A 78 8.59 12.56 -16.32
C PHE A 78 7.65 11.67 -17.16
N TYR A 79 6.45 12.18 -17.45
CA TYR A 79 5.43 11.46 -18.20
C TYR A 79 5.52 11.78 -19.69
N VAL A 80 5.48 10.73 -20.52
CA VAL A 80 5.35 10.85 -21.98
C VAL A 80 3.96 10.37 -22.37
N SER A 81 3.17 11.29 -22.90
CA SER A 81 1.83 10.97 -23.39
C SER A 81 1.88 10.09 -24.65
N ARG A 82 0.75 9.46 -24.99
CA ARG A 82 0.62 8.70 -26.25
C ARG A 82 0.91 9.51 -27.51
N LYS A 83 0.81 10.85 -27.44
CA LYS A 83 1.13 11.77 -28.54
C LYS A 83 2.60 12.18 -28.60
N GLY A 84 3.45 11.65 -27.69
CA GLY A 84 4.86 12.01 -27.58
C GLY A 84 5.13 13.31 -26.83
N THR A 85 4.10 13.98 -26.30
CA THR A 85 4.29 15.18 -25.47
C THR A 85 4.85 14.79 -24.10
N TYR A 86 5.93 15.46 -23.69
CA TYR A 86 6.56 15.34 -22.39
C TYR A 86 5.91 16.31 -21.39
N SER A 87 5.73 15.85 -20.14
CA SER A 87 5.28 16.67 -19.02
C SER A 87 5.86 16.15 -17.71
N GLU A 88 6.26 17.05 -16.82
CA GLU A 88 6.57 16.73 -15.43
C GLU A 88 5.30 16.79 -14.59
N MET A 89 5.17 15.86 -13.63
CA MET A 89 4.06 15.83 -12.70
C MET A 89 4.43 15.12 -11.41
N ASP A 90 3.71 15.47 -10.34
CA ASP A 90 3.82 14.82 -9.02
C ASP A 90 2.51 14.08 -8.67
N PRO A 91 2.11 13.03 -9.42
CA PRO A 91 0.86 12.33 -9.15
C PRO A 91 0.91 11.50 -7.87
N ARG A 92 -0.28 11.24 -7.33
CA ARG A 92 -0.49 10.18 -6.35
C ARG A 92 -0.40 8.83 -7.04
N CYS A 93 0.55 8.00 -6.62
CA CYS A 93 0.80 6.69 -7.19
C CYS A 93 0.43 5.58 -6.21
N VAL A 94 -0.15 4.50 -6.73
CA VAL A 94 -0.11 3.20 -6.07
C VAL A 94 1.31 2.66 -6.20
N LEU A 95 1.93 2.36 -5.06
CA LEU A 95 3.33 1.94 -4.99
C LEU A 95 3.48 0.44 -4.77
N ASP A 96 2.53 -0.17 -4.08
CA ASP A 96 2.48 -1.62 -3.82
C ASP A 96 1.06 -1.97 -3.35
N PHE A 97 0.56 -3.15 -3.72
CA PHE A 97 -0.81 -3.56 -3.40
C PHE A 97 -0.90 -5.08 -3.30
N TYR A 98 -1.30 -5.57 -2.13
CA TYR A 98 -1.32 -7.00 -1.86
C TYR A 98 -2.42 -7.39 -0.88
N VAL A 99 -3.00 -8.57 -1.11
CA VAL A 99 -3.99 -9.23 -0.24
C VAL A 99 -3.57 -10.70 -0.14
N ARG A 100 -3.58 -11.26 1.08
CA ARG A 100 -3.25 -12.67 1.33
C ARG A 100 -4.05 -13.60 0.43
N GLU A 101 -3.38 -14.60 -0.12
CA GLU A 101 -3.92 -15.50 -1.14
C GLU A 101 -5.22 -16.18 -0.68
N GLU A 102 -5.31 -16.56 0.60
CA GLU A 102 -6.48 -17.27 1.15
C GLU A 102 -7.77 -16.44 1.11
N VAL A 103 -7.66 -15.11 1.02
CA VAL A 103 -8.81 -14.19 0.98
C VAL A 103 -8.83 -13.34 -0.29
N GLN A 104 -8.03 -13.66 -1.30
CA GLN A 104 -8.13 -13.02 -2.60
C GLN A 104 -9.49 -13.30 -3.26
N ARG A 105 -9.89 -12.43 -4.20
CA ARG A 105 -11.17 -12.51 -4.93
C ARG A 105 -12.44 -12.47 -4.05
N SER A 106 -12.32 -12.12 -2.77
CA SER A 106 -13.43 -11.97 -1.81
C SER A 106 -13.93 -10.53 -1.64
N GLY A 107 -13.34 -9.56 -2.36
CA GLY A 107 -13.69 -8.14 -2.27
C GLY A 107 -12.79 -7.30 -1.35
N VAL A 108 -11.83 -7.90 -0.63
CA VAL A 108 -10.87 -7.15 0.23
C VAL A 108 -10.12 -6.06 -0.53
N GLY A 109 -9.59 -6.39 -1.71
CA GLY A 109 -8.86 -5.41 -2.53
C GLY A 109 -9.75 -4.27 -3.01
N LEU A 110 -11.02 -4.57 -3.32
CA LEU A 110 -12.00 -3.57 -3.71
C LEU A 110 -12.30 -2.61 -2.55
N ALA A 111 -12.46 -3.13 -1.33
CA ALA A 111 -12.64 -2.31 -0.13
C ALA A 111 -11.45 -1.40 0.16
N LEU A 112 -10.21 -1.91 0.05
CA LEU A 112 -8.99 -1.11 0.19
C LEU A 112 -8.94 0.03 -0.82
N PHE A 113 -9.19 -0.26 -2.09
CA PHE A 113 -9.06 0.72 -3.16
C PHE A 113 -10.18 1.78 -3.11
N HIS A 114 -11.42 1.38 -2.83
CA HIS A 114 -12.51 2.34 -2.65
C HIS A 114 -12.26 3.26 -1.46
N PHE A 115 -11.85 2.70 -0.31
CA PHE A 115 -11.55 3.53 0.85
C PHE A 115 -10.44 4.54 0.54
N MET A 116 -9.37 4.11 -0.13
CA MET A 116 -8.29 5.01 -0.56
C MET A 116 -8.81 6.13 -1.47
N LEU A 117 -9.66 5.84 -2.44
CA LEU A 117 -10.24 6.86 -3.32
C LEU A 117 -11.21 7.83 -2.62
N GLU A 118 -11.81 7.43 -1.50
CA GLU A 118 -12.73 8.28 -0.74
C GLU A 118 -12.00 9.28 0.17
N VAL A 119 -10.76 8.96 0.60
CA VAL A 119 -10.03 9.73 1.61
C VAL A 119 -8.79 10.48 1.07
N GLU A 120 -8.35 10.15 -0.14
CA GLU A 120 -7.31 10.90 -0.88
C GLU A 120 -7.94 12.07 -1.67
#